data_AF-H8ZE23-F1
#
_entry.id   AF-H8ZE23-F1
#
_cell.length_a   1.000
_cell.length_b   1.000
_cell.length_c   1.000
_cell.angle_alpha   90.00
_cell.angle_beta   90.00
_cell.angle_gamma   90.00
#
_symmetry.space_group_name_H-M   'P 1'
#
loop_
_entity.id
_entity.type
_entity.pdbx_description
1 polymer ?
#
loop_
_entity_poly.entity_id
_entity_poly.type
_entity_poly.pdbx_seq_one_letter_code
_entity_poly.pdbx_strand_id
1 'polypeptide(L)'
;MGFIVSRLYKGQSFFILILRTGLPPDDSTASEFLSSFFSRFKITYTYKNECISYKKLVRKEKSISIIEMHDANHLHLFWDCITGMHSVIYFVHSLSNDNALTVIGQIKCVRDVNQGASLLLVVIQNQMEAEEYMLFKKGLQKSLDGALYRIINSTAESPSTPTAHVDDIFQEFSWALNQAE
;
A
#
# COMPACT_ATOMS: atom_id res chain seq x y z
N MET A 1 16.99 1.84 -18.65
CA MET A 1 15.60 1.76 -18.13
C MET A 1 15.11 3.02 -17.39
N GLY A 2 15.89 4.11 -17.27
CA GLY A 2 15.45 5.34 -16.57
C GLY A 2 14.54 6.31 -17.36
N PHE A 3 14.20 6.01 -18.62
CA PHE A 3 13.55 6.98 -19.52
C PHE A 3 12.01 6.97 -19.47
N ILE A 4 11.38 5.82 -19.15
CA ILE A 4 9.92 5.71 -19.05
C ILE A 4 9.39 6.35 -17.76
N VAL A 5 10.18 6.28 -16.68
CA VAL A 5 9.81 6.76 -15.35
C VAL A 5 9.79 8.29 -15.33
N SER A 6 10.81 8.99 -15.83
CA SER A 6 10.91 10.46 -15.75
C SER A 6 9.74 11.26 -16.39
N ARG A 7 9.03 10.70 -17.37
CA ARG A 7 7.88 11.37 -18.03
C ARG A 7 6.54 11.16 -17.32
N LEU A 8 6.42 10.15 -16.47
CA LEU A 8 5.17 9.84 -15.75
C LEU A 8 4.94 10.77 -14.53
N TYR A 9 5.98 11.45 -14.06
CA TYR A 9 6.01 12.23 -12.80
C TYR A 9 5.75 13.74 -12.97
N LYS A 10 5.39 14.22 -14.17
CA LYS A 10 5.05 15.64 -14.36
C LYS A 10 3.61 15.92 -13.89
N GLY A 11 3.47 16.64 -12.78
CA GLY A 11 2.23 17.14 -12.19
C GLY A 11 2.25 17.10 -10.64
N GLN A 12 1.34 17.80 -9.96
CA GLN A 12 1.03 17.54 -8.55
C GLN A 12 0.32 16.17 -8.45
N SER A 13 1.10 15.10 -8.53
CA SER A 13 0.61 13.73 -8.43
C SER A 13 0.74 13.24 -7.00
N PHE A 14 -0.37 12.73 -6.45
CA PHE A 14 -0.34 11.93 -5.23
C PHE A 14 0.13 10.51 -5.58
N PHE A 15 1.11 9.97 -4.87
CA PHE A 15 1.71 8.67 -5.19
C PHE A 15 1.33 7.61 -4.17
N ILE A 16 0.78 6.49 -4.65
CA ILE A 16 0.40 5.34 -3.85
C ILE A 16 1.20 4.13 -4.30
N LEU A 17 1.88 3.49 -3.36
CA LEU A 17 2.49 2.18 -3.56
C LEU A 17 1.57 1.10 -2.96
N ILE A 18 1.26 0.06 -3.74
CA ILE A 18 0.54 -1.13 -3.29
C ILE A 18 1.51 -2.30 -3.34
N LEU A 19 1.71 -2.97 -2.21
CA LEU A 19 2.56 -4.14 -2.08
C LEU A 19 1.71 -5.35 -1.75
N ARG A 20 1.82 -6.38 -2.57
CA ARG A 20 1.10 -7.63 -2.43
C ARG A 20 2.05 -8.69 -1.88
N THR A 21 2.09 -8.85 -0.57
CA THR A 21 2.97 -9.83 0.08
C THR A 21 2.20 -11.14 0.30
N GLY A 22 2.69 -12.23 -0.31
CA GLY A 22 2.07 -13.55 -0.18
C GLY A 22 0.79 -13.75 -1.00
N LEU A 23 0.45 -12.81 -1.87
CA LEU A 23 -0.72 -12.89 -2.76
C LEU A 23 -0.36 -13.50 -4.12
N PRO A 24 -1.21 -14.36 -4.69
CA PRO A 24 -1.12 -14.74 -6.09
C PRO A 24 -1.16 -13.50 -7.02
N PRO A 25 -0.45 -13.53 -8.17
CA PRO A 25 -0.47 -12.42 -9.14
C PRO A 25 -1.88 -12.04 -9.62
N ASP A 26 -2.79 -13.01 -9.67
CA ASP A 26 -4.16 -12.86 -10.18
C ASP A 26 -5.19 -12.52 -9.09
N ASP A 27 -4.76 -12.33 -7.85
CA ASP A 27 -5.67 -12.01 -6.74
C ASP A 27 -6.34 -10.64 -6.92
N SER A 28 -7.64 -10.56 -6.66
CA SER A 28 -8.45 -9.34 -6.83
C SER A 28 -8.59 -8.50 -5.56
N THR A 29 -8.09 -8.96 -4.41
CA THR A 29 -8.26 -8.31 -3.10
C THR A 29 -7.91 -6.83 -3.13
N ALA A 30 -6.71 -6.50 -3.63
CA ALA A 30 -6.24 -5.12 -3.63
C ALA A 30 -7.14 -4.23 -4.52
N SER A 31 -7.61 -4.77 -5.64
CA SER A 31 -8.52 -4.05 -6.53
C SER A 31 -9.94 -3.92 -5.95
N GLU A 32 -10.43 -4.92 -5.23
CA GLU A 32 -11.74 -4.90 -4.58
C GLU A 32 -11.76 -3.91 -3.42
N PHE A 33 -10.73 -3.97 -2.56
CA PHE A 33 -10.54 -3.07 -1.43
C PHE A 33 -10.53 -1.58 -1.87
N LEU A 34 -9.93 -1.29 -3.02
CA LEU A 34 -9.81 0.07 -3.55
C LEU A 34 -10.87 0.43 -4.60
N SER A 35 -11.80 -0.48 -4.93
CA SER A 35 -12.77 -0.31 -6.02
C SER A 35 -13.65 0.95 -5.85
N SER A 36 -14.18 1.16 -4.64
CA SER A 36 -14.98 2.33 -4.26
C SER A 36 -14.20 3.63 -4.46
N PHE A 37 -12.92 3.64 -4.04
CA PHE A 37 -12.03 4.78 -4.24
C PHE A 37 -11.76 5.05 -5.73
N PHE A 38 -11.39 4.01 -6.48
CA PHE A 38 -11.05 4.12 -7.90
C PHE A 38 -12.23 4.52 -8.79
N SER A 39 -13.45 4.11 -8.44
CA SER A 39 -14.67 4.43 -9.21
C SER A 39 -14.92 5.93 -9.42
N ARG A 40 -14.28 6.78 -8.60
CA ARG A 40 -14.44 8.24 -8.61
C ARG A 40 -13.46 8.98 -9.51
N PHE A 41 -12.51 8.25 -10.09
CA PHE A 41 -11.46 8.82 -10.94
C PHE A 41 -11.55 8.27 -12.36
N LYS A 42 -11.17 9.08 -13.33
CA LYS A 42 -10.95 8.62 -14.70
C LYS A 42 -9.56 8.03 -14.81
N ILE A 43 -9.44 6.78 -15.25
CA ILE A 43 -8.16 6.18 -15.61
C ILE A 43 -7.68 6.85 -16.91
N THR A 44 -6.50 7.46 -16.88
CA THR A 44 -5.90 8.15 -18.03
C THR A 44 -4.73 7.40 -18.64
N TYR A 45 -4.10 6.53 -17.86
CA TYR A 45 -2.98 5.72 -18.32
C TYR A 45 -2.88 4.45 -17.47
N THR A 46 -2.55 3.34 -18.13
CA THR A 46 -2.28 2.06 -17.49
C THR A 46 -1.04 1.44 -18.13
N TYR A 47 -0.15 0.90 -17.31
CA TYR A 47 0.97 0.08 -17.72
C TYR A 47 1.00 -1.18 -16.84
N LYS A 48 1.38 -2.32 -17.39
CA LYS A 48 1.53 -3.57 -16.64
C LYS A 48 2.67 -4.38 -17.25
N ASN A 49 3.50 -4.96 -16.39
CA ASN A 49 4.45 -6.01 -16.73
C ASN A 49 4.38 -7.12 -15.66
N GLU A 50 5.33 -8.05 -15.70
CA GLU A 50 5.39 -9.20 -14.79
C GLU A 50 5.61 -8.80 -13.32
N CYS A 51 6.33 -7.70 -13.06
CA CYS A 51 6.69 -7.28 -11.70
C CYS A 51 5.75 -6.21 -11.12
N ILE A 52 5.25 -5.30 -11.97
CA ILE A 52 4.49 -4.13 -11.55
C ILE A 52 3.31 -3.82 -12.47
N SER A 53 2.30 -3.17 -11.92
CA SER A 53 1.33 -2.39 -12.67
C SER A 53 1.36 -0.92 -12.22
N TYR A 54 1.11 -0.02 -13.16
CA TYR A 54 1.02 1.41 -12.92
C TYR A 54 -0.29 1.95 -13.47
N LYS A 55 -0.97 2.78 -12.70
CA LYS A 55 -2.21 3.46 -13.10
C LYS A 55 -2.10 4.94 -12.80
N LYS A 56 -2.44 5.79 -13.78
CA LYS A 56 -2.64 7.22 -13.57
C LYS A 56 -4.14 7.54 -13.58
N LEU A 57 -4.63 8.00 -12.45
CA LEU A 57 -6.01 8.39 -12.23
C LEU A 57 -6.13 9.91 -12.19
N VAL A 58 -7.20 10.48 -12.74
CA VAL A 58 -7.43 11.93 -12.75
C VAL A 58 -8.88 12.23 -12.35
N ARG A 59 -9.05 13.28 -11.54
CA ARG A 59 -10.36 13.86 -11.20
C ARG A 59 -10.19 15.37 -11.06
N LYS A 60 -10.94 16.14 -11.86
CA LYS A 60 -10.74 17.61 -11.99
C LYS A 60 -9.26 17.90 -12.33
N GLU A 61 -8.59 18.76 -11.57
CA GLU A 61 -7.18 19.16 -11.75
C GLU A 61 -6.19 18.30 -10.94
N LYS A 62 -6.66 17.29 -10.20
CA LYS A 62 -5.82 16.43 -9.37
C LYS A 62 -5.50 15.11 -10.09
N SER A 63 -4.27 14.65 -9.97
CA SER A 63 -3.84 13.33 -10.47
C SER A 63 -3.30 12.44 -9.36
N ILE A 64 -3.56 11.15 -9.48
CA ILE A 64 -3.03 10.10 -8.60
C ILE A 64 -2.25 9.12 -9.47
N SER A 65 -1.06 8.77 -9.01
CA SER A 65 -0.17 7.79 -9.63
C SER A 65 -0.06 6.60 -8.69
N ILE A 66 -0.48 5.43 -9.16
CA ILE A 66 -0.48 4.19 -8.37
C ILE A 66 0.53 3.24 -8.98
N ILE A 67 1.46 2.77 -8.16
CA ILE A 67 2.34 1.65 -8.49
C ILE A 67 1.88 0.47 -7.64
N GLU A 68 1.56 -0.64 -8.28
CA GLU A 68 1.23 -1.89 -7.62
C GLU A 68 2.33 -2.90 -7.97
N MET A 69 2.97 -3.46 -6.95
CA MET A 69 4.00 -4.48 -7.14
C MET A 69 3.42 -5.86 -6.87
N HIS A 70 3.59 -6.73 -7.86
CA HIS A 70 3.16 -8.13 -7.82
C HIS A 70 4.28 -9.05 -7.31
N ASP A 71 5.53 -8.60 -7.36
CA ASP A 71 6.69 -9.35 -6.91
C ASP A 71 7.51 -8.56 -5.88
N ALA A 72 7.32 -8.92 -4.60
CA ALA A 72 8.04 -8.31 -3.48
C ALA A 72 9.51 -8.78 -3.38
N ASN A 73 9.91 -9.88 -4.03
CA ASN A 73 11.29 -10.36 -3.99
C ASN A 73 12.22 -9.45 -4.83
N HIS A 74 11.68 -8.89 -5.91
CA HIS A 74 12.37 -7.94 -6.78
C HIS A 74 12.16 -6.48 -6.37
N LEU A 75 11.61 -6.21 -5.18
CA LEU A 75 11.36 -4.87 -4.65
C LEU A 75 12.57 -3.93 -4.76
N HIS A 76 13.76 -4.46 -4.48
CA HIS A 76 15.02 -3.73 -4.53
C HIS A 76 15.37 -3.18 -5.93
N LEU A 77 14.87 -3.80 -7.01
CA LEU A 77 15.07 -3.31 -8.38
C LEU A 77 14.25 -2.05 -8.69
N PHE A 78 13.30 -1.70 -7.82
CA PHE A 78 12.36 -0.59 -8.02
C PHE A 78 12.50 0.50 -6.96
N TRP A 79 13.55 0.50 -6.12
CA TRP A 79 13.74 1.52 -5.06
C TRP A 79 13.67 2.95 -5.56
N ASP A 80 14.29 3.25 -6.70
CA ASP A 80 14.23 4.58 -7.32
C ASP A 80 12.80 4.98 -7.72
N CYS A 81 11.96 4.01 -8.06
CA CYS A 81 10.56 4.21 -8.44
C CYS A 81 9.63 4.32 -7.23
N ILE A 82 10.01 3.76 -6.09
CA ILE A 82 9.18 3.72 -4.88
C ILE A 82 9.62 4.68 -3.79
N THR A 83 10.71 5.42 -3.99
CA THR A 83 11.13 6.47 -3.07
C THR A 83 10.22 7.69 -3.20
N GLY A 84 9.82 8.29 -2.07
CA GLY A 84 8.98 9.49 -2.05
C GLY A 84 7.50 9.23 -2.30
N MET A 85 7.02 8.02 -1.99
CA MET A 85 5.59 7.71 -2.00
C MET A 85 4.87 8.49 -0.90
N HIS A 86 3.66 8.97 -1.21
CA HIS A 86 2.85 9.69 -0.22
C HIS A 86 2.10 8.70 0.68
N SER A 87 1.61 7.60 0.10
CA SER A 87 0.98 6.50 0.81
C SER A 87 1.55 5.16 0.37
N VAL A 88 1.73 4.25 1.31
CA VAL A 88 2.08 2.85 1.03
C VAL A 88 1.03 1.94 1.64
N ILE A 89 0.49 1.02 0.86
CA ILE A 89 -0.52 0.05 1.27
C ILE A 89 0.06 -1.36 1.09
N TYR A 90 0.16 -2.10 2.18
CA TYR A 90 0.59 -3.48 2.20
C TYR A 90 -0.63 -4.38 2.32
N PHE A 91 -0.86 -5.23 1.32
CA PHE A 91 -1.78 -6.35 1.41
C PHE A 91 -0.98 -7.58 1.78
N VAL A 92 -1.21 -8.08 2.98
CA VAL A 92 -0.56 -9.28 3.52
C VAL A 92 -1.58 -10.40 3.53
N HIS A 93 -1.33 -11.42 2.71
CA HIS A 93 -2.19 -12.59 2.60
C HIS A 93 -1.52 -13.81 3.22
N SER A 94 -2.29 -14.58 3.99
CA SER A 94 -1.86 -15.83 4.63
C SER A 94 -0.56 -15.66 5.43
N LEU A 95 -0.68 -15.06 6.61
CA LEU A 95 0.42 -15.02 7.59
C LEU A 95 0.57 -16.39 8.23
N SER A 96 1.80 -16.87 8.28
CA SER A 96 2.22 -18.01 9.09
C SER A 96 3.46 -17.62 9.89
N ASN A 97 3.79 -18.42 10.90
CA ASN A 97 5.00 -18.19 11.68
C ASN A 97 6.27 -18.18 10.79
N ASP A 98 6.29 -19.02 9.75
CA ASP A 98 7.41 -19.15 8.82
C ASP A 98 7.65 -17.90 7.96
N ASN A 99 6.61 -17.12 7.67
CA ASN A 99 6.72 -15.94 6.80
C ASN A 99 6.61 -14.60 7.55
N ALA A 100 6.11 -14.59 8.78
CA ALA A 100 5.85 -13.40 9.60
C ALA A 100 7.05 -12.45 9.68
N LEU A 101 8.24 -12.97 10.00
CA LEU A 101 9.46 -12.17 10.10
C LEU A 101 9.89 -11.58 8.75
N THR A 102 9.74 -12.35 7.67
CA THR A 102 10.05 -11.90 6.31
C THR A 102 9.12 -10.75 5.90
N VAL A 103 7.82 -10.86 6.18
CA VAL A 103 6.85 -9.80 5.92
C VAL A 103 7.20 -8.53 6.71
N ILE A 104 7.49 -8.66 8.01
CA ILE A 104 7.91 -7.53 8.85
C ILE A 104 9.18 -6.86 8.28
N GLY A 105 10.17 -7.67 7.88
CA GLY A 105 11.40 -7.19 7.26
C GLY A 105 11.15 -6.40 5.97
N GLN A 106 10.29 -6.91 5.08
CA GLN A 106 9.91 -6.22 3.84
C GLN A 106 9.22 -4.88 4.12
N ILE A 107 8.25 -4.85 5.04
CA ILE A 107 7.55 -3.63 5.43
C ILE A 107 8.54 -2.60 5.99
N LYS A 108 9.46 -3.03 6.85
CA LYS A 108 10.49 -2.16 7.41
C LYS A 108 11.38 -1.56 6.32
N CYS A 109 11.87 -2.37 5.38
CA CYS A 109 12.70 -1.89 4.28
C CYS A 109 11.99 -0.82 3.44
N VAL A 110 10.72 -1.02 3.12
CA VAL A 110 9.94 -0.04 2.33
C VAL A 110 9.70 1.24 3.13
N ARG A 111 9.39 1.11 4.42
CA ARG A 111 9.26 2.24 5.35
C ARG A 111 10.56 3.04 5.44
N ASP A 112 11.72 2.39 5.52
CA ASP A 112 13.01 3.05 5.62
C ASP A 112 13.38 3.81 4.33
N VAL A 113 12.90 3.36 3.17
CA VAL A 113 13.02 4.08 1.88
C VAL A 113 11.98 5.19 1.73
N ASN A 114 10.86 5.11 2.47
CA ASN A 114 9.73 6.05 2.42
C ASN A 114 9.49 6.76 3.76
N GLN A 115 10.55 7.28 4.38
CA GLN A 115 10.45 7.98 5.67
C GLN A 115 9.50 9.19 5.64
N GLY A 116 9.31 9.79 4.46
CA GLY A 116 8.39 10.92 4.25
C GLY A 116 6.96 10.53 3.88
N ALA A 117 6.62 9.24 3.81
CA ALA A 117 5.25 8.82 3.50
C ALA A 117 4.30 9.28 4.60
N SER A 118 3.23 9.97 4.19
CA SER A 118 2.18 10.46 5.08
C SER A 118 1.33 9.34 5.67
N LEU A 119 1.34 8.13 5.08
CA LEU A 119 0.59 6.99 5.57
C LEU A 119 1.18 5.63 5.16
N LEU A 120 1.28 4.72 6.13
CA LEU A 120 1.52 3.29 5.91
C LEU A 120 0.30 2.46 6.34
N LEU A 121 -0.41 1.85 5.39
CA LEU A 121 -1.58 1.02 5.67
C LEU A 121 -1.24 -0.45 5.50
N VAL A 122 -1.47 -1.29 6.52
CA VAL A 122 -1.27 -2.74 6.45
C VAL A 122 -2.62 -3.43 6.55
N VAL A 123 -3.06 -4.04 5.45
CA VAL A 123 -4.29 -4.83 5.36
C VAL A 123 -3.90 -6.31 5.46
N ILE A 124 -4.34 -6.96 6.53
CA ILE A 124 -4.04 -8.36 6.82
C ILE A 124 -5.28 -9.20 6.54
N GLN A 125 -5.15 -10.16 5.63
CA GLN A 125 -6.12 -11.22 5.40
C GLN A 125 -5.60 -12.50 6.04
N ASN A 126 -6.17 -12.89 7.17
CA ASN A 126 -5.53 -13.86 8.07
C ASN A 126 -6.23 -15.23 8.13
N GLN A 127 -5.45 -16.28 8.39
CA GLN A 127 -5.89 -17.58 8.91
C GLN A 127 -5.01 -18.05 10.10
N MET A 128 -4.24 -17.14 10.72
CA MET A 128 -3.32 -17.46 11.81
C MET A 128 -4.01 -17.45 13.19
N GLU A 129 -3.48 -18.23 14.13
CA GLU A 129 -4.00 -18.30 15.50
C GLU A 129 -3.89 -16.94 16.23
N ALA A 130 -4.78 -16.71 17.21
CA ALA A 130 -4.90 -15.41 17.88
C ALA A 130 -3.63 -14.97 18.60
N GLU A 131 -2.91 -15.89 19.25
CA GLU A 131 -1.68 -15.58 19.99
C GLU A 131 -0.54 -15.21 19.03
N GLU A 132 -0.38 -15.96 17.94
CA GLU A 132 0.59 -15.69 16.89
C GLU A 132 0.31 -14.36 16.19
N TYR A 133 -0.96 -14.04 15.95
CA TYR A 133 -1.39 -12.75 15.42
C TYR A 133 -1.00 -11.58 16.33
N MET A 134 -1.15 -11.75 17.65
CA MET A 134 -0.75 -10.72 18.61
C MET A 134 0.77 -10.51 18.63
N LEU A 135 1.56 -11.58 18.49
CA LEU A 135 3.02 -11.48 18.39
C LEU A 135 3.46 -10.80 17.09
N PHE A 136 2.89 -11.19 15.95
CA PHE A 136 3.13 -10.53 14.67
C PHE A 136 2.82 -9.03 14.74
N LYS A 137 1.63 -8.68 15.25
CA LYS A 137 1.20 -7.29 15.40
C LYS A 137 2.19 -6.48 16.23
N LYS A 138 2.64 -7.00 17.38
CA LYS A 138 3.66 -6.33 18.23
C LYS A 138 4.99 -6.12 17.48
N GLY A 139 5.46 -7.14 16.75
CA GLY A 139 6.69 -7.05 15.95
C GLY A 139 6.59 -6.02 14.82
N LEU A 140 5.43 -5.97 14.16
CA LEU A 140 5.13 -5.01 13.12
C LEU A 140 5.06 -3.57 13.67
N GLN A 141 4.36 -3.35 14.78
CA GLN A 141 4.28 -2.04 15.44
C GLN A 141 5.68 -1.51 15.78
N LYS A 142 6.54 -2.34 16.35
CA LYS A 142 7.95 -1.98 16.63
C LYS A 142 8.71 -1.60 15.36
N SER A 143 8.41 -2.24 14.23
CA SER A 143 9.08 -1.96 12.94
C SER A 143 8.53 -0.71 12.26
N LEU A 144 7.34 -0.24 12.65
CA LEU A 144 6.70 0.96 12.15
C LEU A 144 6.86 2.17 13.10
N ASP A 145 7.67 2.02 14.16
CA ASP A 145 7.92 3.08 15.13
C ASP A 145 8.36 4.40 14.47
N GLY A 146 7.78 5.51 14.91
CA GLY A 146 7.98 6.84 14.33
C GLY A 146 7.27 7.11 12.99
N ALA A 147 6.52 6.16 12.43
CA ALA A 147 5.72 6.35 11.22
C ALA A 147 4.23 6.48 11.53
N LEU A 148 3.49 7.20 10.67
CA LEU A 148 2.03 7.20 10.70
C LEU A 148 1.51 5.92 10.02
N TYR A 149 0.94 4.99 10.79
CA TYR A 149 0.45 3.72 10.25
C TYR A 149 -0.92 3.27 10.78
N ARG A 150 -1.58 2.40 10.02
CA ARG A 150 -2.81 1.69 10.44
C ARG A 150 -2.73 0.22 10.04
N ILE A 151 -3.15 -0.67 10.94
CA ILE A 151 -3.26 -2.11 10.69
C ILE A 151 -4.75 -2.47 10.67
N ILE A 152 -5.22 -3.06 9.57
CA ILE A 152 -6.59 -3.54 9.38
C ILE A 152 -6.56 -5.07 9.34
N ASN A 153 -7.43 -5.72 10.12
CA ASN A 153 -7.65 -7.17 10.05
C ASN A 153 -8.96 -7.44 9.31
N SER A 154 -8.90 -8.07 8.13
CA SER A 154 -10.10 -8.28 7.28
C SER A 154 -10.86 -9.58 7.58
N THR A 155 -10.54 -10.29 8.66
CA THR A 155 -11.15 -11.60 8.96
C THR A 155 -12.48 -11.54 9.71
N ALA A 156 -12.81 -10.41 10.35
CA ALA A 156 -14.00 -10.28 11.20
C ALA A 156 -14.95 -9.14 10.80
N GLU A 157 -14.47 -8.17 10.02
CA GLU A 157 -15.25 -7.03 9.57
C GLU A 157 -14.95 -6.81 8.09
N SER A 158 -15.97 -6.66 7.25
CA SER A 158 -15.79 -6.06 5.93
C SER A 158 -15.05 -4.75 6.17
N PRO A 159 -13.78 -4.61 5.73
CA PRO A 159 -13.05 -3.40 6.01
C PRO A 159 -13.87 -2.26 5.48
N SER A 160 -14.08 -1.22 6.29
CA SER A 160 -14.73 0.00 5.84
C SER A 160 -13.96 0.47 4.62
N THR A 161 -14.54 0.23 3.43
CA THR A 161 -13.89 0.59 2.18
C THR A 161 -13.73 2.11 2.20
N PRO A 162 -12.61 2.65 1.69
CA PRO A 162 -12.41 4.09 1.67
C PRO A 162 -13.61 4.77 0.99
N THR A 163 -14.45 5.45 1.77
CA THR A 163 -15.57 6.27 1.30
C THR A 163 -15.04 7.68 1.18
N ALA A 164 -14.83 8.14 -0.05
CA ALA A 164 -14.34 9.49 -0.25
C ALA A 164 -15.39 10.50 0.28
N HIS A 165 -15.01 11.24 1.32
CA HIS A 165 -15.71 12.43 1.75
C HIS A 165 -14.71 13.59 1.74
N VAL A 166 -15.04 14.57 0.89
CA VAL A 166 -14.55 15.95 0.81
C VAL A 166 -13.14 16.16 0.23
N ASP A 167 -13.12 17.04 -0.78
CA ASP A 167 -12.11 17.78 -1.56
C ASP A 167 -10.58 17.63 -1.35
N ASP A 168 -10.09 16.92 -0.33
CA ASP A 168 -8.67 16.76 -0.06
C ASP A 168 -8.25 15.28 -0.05
N ILE A 169 -7.56 14.85 -1.11
CA ILE A 169 -7.06 13.48 -1.31
C ILE A 169 -6.20 13.03 -0.11
N PHE A 170 -5.54 13.98 0.56
CA PHE A 170 -4.77 13.74 1.78
C PHE A 170 -5.65 13.32 2.97
N GLN A 171 -6.83 13.94 3.16
CA GLN A 171 -7.76 13.54 4.22
C GLN A 171 -8.47 12.20 3.93
N GLU A 172 -8.68 11.90 2.64
CA GLU A 172 -9.27 10.63 2.21
C GLU A 172 -8.34 9.43 2.47
N PHE A 173 -7.01 9.62 2.47
CA PHE A 173 -6.06 8.61 2.92
C PHE A 173 -5.78 8.67 4.43
N SER A 174 -5.96 9.82 5.10
CA SER A 174 -5.71 9.99 6.54
C SER A 174 -6.76 9.36 7.46
N TRP A 175 -7.43 8.30 7.01
CA TRP A 175 -8.53 7.64 7.70
C TRP A 175 -8.11 7.10 9.08
N ALA A 176 -8.52 7.83 10.12
CA ALA A 176 -8.45 7.50 11.53
C ALA A 176 -7.11 6.86 11.93
N LEU A 177 -6.06 7.68 11.89
CA LEU A 177 -4.82 7.39 12.58
C LEU A 177 -5.15 7.16 14.05
N ASN A 178 -4.80 6.00 14.59
CA ASN A 178 -4.45 5.98 16.01
C ASN A 178 -3.24 6.90 16.10
N GLN A 179 -3.37 8.03 16.81
CA GLN A 179 -2.18 8.74 17.23
C GLN A 179 -1.32 7.72 17.99
N ALA A 180 -0.04 7.63 17.63
CA ALA A 180 0.90 6.93 18.48
C ALA A 180 0.88 7.68 19.82
N GLU A 181 0.25 7.09 20.83
CA GLU A 181 0.50 7.46 22.23
C GLU A 181 1.91 7.02 22.62
#